data_AF-A0A6F9DIZ8-F1
#
_entry.id   AF-A0A6F9DIZ8-F1
#
_cell.length_a   1.000
_cell.length_b   1.000
_cell.length_c   1.000
_cell.angle_alpha   90.00
_cell.angle_beta   90.00
_cell.angle_gamma   90.00
#
_symmetry.space_group_name_H-M   'P 1'
#
loop_
_entity.id
_entity.type
_entity.pdbx_description
1 polymer ?
#
loop_
_entity_poly.entity_id
_entity_poly.type
_entity_poly.pdbx_seq_one_letter_code
_entity_poly.pdbx_strand_id
1 'polypeptide(L)'
;MIRIDSSEAYPAEIEGANKNAFQSAEFTLKKSSWISDEAANSCAICKSKFNQLRRRHHCRCCGLVLCNKCCTEKLPLPQYGLDAPERVCNACVPVATCVTMSYSNDPAFHLRAVTGLSTLCRDSPASVVTLGGAHMLIYLSKKKLKTHMQTLMHISNGLHSLARHSSIVDWLGSIGALNAVSKLLEHAETSSPKESVPMITDALSALRIFAKTNNSFKMQAMDAGCLPSLLQLCNHSDPSISLVATTTLCLLAECPANQAAIINEHNALRAMLYKVVQSPDEQVTEHVLRIMVVLSSGSDETKHVISSEDATCGGVFAEALQSAHNNLQINANAASAIANLATSERDQVLLQSSLRAVLAQLKSSHPDYVALQLIRATANFSTHSAHASSLLQHLNTIVSYLNKSGSKSNIHAVRCIVNLLKHRNAETVAALCRNGVSDFLLRFTEHDDVIYQVIDALNRTAPPVMS
;
A
#
# COMPACT_ATOMS: atom_id res chain seq x y z
N MET A 1 24.15 -13.43 3.11
CA MET A 1 23.55 -14.42 4.03
C MET A 1 22.30 -13.78 4.62
N ILE A 2 21.19 -14.51 4.67
CA ILE A 2 19.91 -14.05 5.23
C ILE A 2 19.50 -15.02 6.34
N ARG A 3 19.09 -14.51 7.50
CA ARG A 3 18.57 -15.31 8.59
C ARG A 3 17.07 -15.49 8.45
N ILE A 4 16.61 -16.73 8.37
CA ILE A 4 15.20 -17.11 8.22
C ILE A 4 14.86 -17.99 9.41
N ASP A 5 14.09 -17.43 10.33
CA ASP A 5 13.80 -18.02 11.64
C ASP A 5 15.10 -18.38 12.40
N SER A 6 15.33 -19.66 12.68
CA SER A 6 16.54 -20.18 13.33
C SER A 6 17.64 -20.60 12.34
N SER A 7 17.40 -20.51 11.04
CA SER A 7 18.30 -21.01 9.99
C SER A 7 19.01 -19.88 9.24
N GLU A 8 20.25 -20.12 8.82
CA GLU A 8 20.96 -19.25 7.90
C GLU A 8 20.79 -19.77 6.47
N ALA A 9 20.42 -18.86 5.56
CA ALA A 9 20.27 -19.14 4.14
C ALA A 9 21.25 -18.29 3.33
N TYR A 10 21.87 -18.92 2.34
CA TYR A 10 22.64 -18.23 1.30
C TYR A 10 21.79 -18.32 0.04
N PRO A 11 21.07 -17.24 -0.33
CA PRO A 11 20.13 -17.31 -1.43
C PRO A 11 20.80 -17.78 -2.73
N ALA A 12 20.09 -18.61 -3.49
CA ALA A 12 20.53 -18.94 -4.83
C ALA A 12 20.67 -17.66 -5.68
N GLU A 13 21.61 -17.65 -6.62
CA GLU A 13 21.82 -16.54 -7.53
C GLU A 13 21.66 -17.01 -8.96
N ILE A 14 20.90 -16.28 -9.79
CA ILE A 14 20.84 -16.51 -11.23
C ILE A 14 22.22 -16.20 -11.86
N GLU A 15 22.68 -17.03 -12.80
CA GLU A 15 23.88 -16.76 -13.60
C GLU A 15 23.61 -15.64 -14.62
N GLY A 16 24.57 -14.73 -14.78
CA GLY A 16 24.45 -13.58 -15.68
C GLY A 16 24.02 -12.29 -14.98
N ALA A 17 23.77 -11.25 -15.78
CA ALA A 17 23.51 -9.88 -15.31
C ALA A 17 22.09 -9.69 -14.77
N ASN A 18 21.10 -10.37 -15.37
CA ASN A 18 19.71 -10.28 -14.91
C ASN A 18 19.48 -11.22 -13.72
N LYS A 19 19.16 -10.66 -12.56
CA LYS A 19 18.84 -11.41 -11.34
C LYS A 19 17.34 -11.64 -11.14
N ASN A 20 16.51 -11.18 -12.07
CA ASN A 20 15.06 -11.29 -11.99
C ASN A 20 14.54 -12.56 -12.72
N ALA A 21 13.99 -13.50 -11.95
CA ALA A 21 13.46 -14.75 -12.47
C ALA A 21 12.18 -14.54 -13.33
N PHE A 22 11.43 -13.47 -13.07
CA PHE A 22 10.23 -13.13 -13.82
C PHE A 22 10.56 -12.63 -15.23
N GLN A 23 11.65 -11.87 -15.41
CA GLN A 23 12.02 -11.33 -16.72
C GLN A 23 12.78 -12.34 -17.61
N SER A 24 13.40 -13.36 -17.03
CA SER A 24 14.32 -14.27 -17.75
C SER A 24 13.60 -15.37 -18.55
N ALA A 25 13.74 -15.45 -19.88
CA ALA A 25 13.07 -16.48 -20.68
C ALA A 25 13.40 -17.92 -20.22
N GLU A 26 14.66 -18.14 -19.88
CA GLU A 26 15.21 -19.27 -19.12
C GLU A 26 16.27 -18.72 -18.18
N PHE A 27 16.61 -19.45 -17.12
CA PHE A 27 17.68 -19.06 -16.21
C PHE A 27 18.40 -20.28 -15.66
N THR A 28 19.71 -20.16 -15.49
CA THR A 28 20.52 -21.08 -14.69
C THR A 28 20.91 -20.41 -13.38
N LEU A 29 21.13 -21.19 -12.35
CA LEU A 29 21.60 -20.77 -11.05
C LEU A 29 23.10 -21.03 -10.94
N LYS A 30 23.79 -20.17 -10.20
CA LYS A 30 25.20 -20.33 -9.91
C LYS A 30 25.41 -21.59 -9.08
N LYS A 31 26.35 -22.43 -9.51
CA LYS A 31 26.72 -23.66 -8.80
C LYS A 31 27.29 -23.35 -7.42
N SER A 32 26.94 -24.17 -6.43
CA SER A 32 27.55 -24.10 -5.11
C SER A 32 29.03 -24.49 -5.17
N SER A 33 29.87 -23.74 -4.46
CA SER A 33 31.28 -24.09 -4.30
C SER A 33 31.40 -25.32 -3.40
N TRP A 34 32.21 -26.29 -3.82
CA TRP A 34 32.44 -27.48 -3.01
C TRP A 34 33.35 -27.16 -1.83
N ILE A 35 32.99 -27.69 -0.66
CA ILE A 35 33.88 -27.67 0.49
C ILE A 35 34.99 -28.69 0.21
N SER A 36 36.25 -28.29 0.44
CA SER A 36 37.39 -29.19 0.27
C SER A 36 37.30 -30.36 1.25
N ASP A 37 37.81 -31.52 0.85
CA ASP A 37 37.73 -32.72 1.68
C ASP A 37 38.50 -32.57 3.00
N GLU A 38 39.57 -31.77 2.98
CA GLU A 38 40.42 -31.44 4.14
C GLU A 38 39.67 -30.59 5.17
N ALA A 39 38.77 -29.71 4.71
CA ALA A 39 37.95 -28.88 5.57
C ALA A 39 36.79 -29.67 6.22
N ALA A 40 36.47 -30.87 5.70
CA ALA A 40 35.34 -31.68 6.16
C ALA A 40 35.79 -32.92 6.96
N ASN A 41 35.78 -32.80 8.29
CA ASN A 41 36.14 -33.90 9.20
C ASN A 41 34.95 -34.83 9.58
N SER A 42 33.72 -34.36 9.36
CA SER A 42 32.49 -35.12 9.65
C SER A 42 31.40 -34.81 8.65
N CYS A 43 30.43 -35.73 8.55
CA CYS A 43 29.26 -35.56 7.69
C CYS A 43 28.49 -34.31 8.09
N ALA A 44 28.25 -33.39 7.14
CA ALA A 44 27.56 -32.14 7.42
C ALA A 44 26.12 -32.32 7.97
N ILE A 45 25.47 -33.46 7.67
CA ILE A 45 24.12 -33.81 8.18
C ILE A 45 24.21 -34.58 9.50
N CYS A 46 24.66 -35.84 9.49
CA CYS A 46 24.60 -36.71 10.68
C CYS A 46 25.75 -36.51 11.68
N LYS A 47 26.68 -35.59 11.39
CA LYS A 47 27.85 -35.22 12.21
C LYS A 47 28.82 -36.36 12.53
N SER A 48 28.63 -37.56 11.97
CA SER A 48 29.56 -38.68 12.14
C SER A 48 30.90 -38.41 11.45
N LYS A 49 32.01 -38.68 12.13
CA LYS A 49 33.37 -38.51 11.60
C LYS A 49 33.62 -39.41 10.39
N PHE A 50 34.30 -38.89 9.39
CA PHE A 50 34.75 -39.67 8.25
C PHE A 50 35.92 -40.58 8.62
N ASN A 51 36.02 -41.73 7.97
CA ASN A 51 37.09 -42.70 8.15
C ASN A 51 37.21 -43.58 6.89
N GLN A 52 38.06 -44.62 6.91
CA GLN A 52 38.28 -45.48 5.75
C GLN A 52 37.03 -46.24 5.27
N LEU A 53 36.04 -46.47 6.15
CA LEU A 53 34.76 -47.12 5.82
C LEU A 53 33.66 -46.09 5.51
N ARG A 54 33.71 -44.92 6.14
CA ARG A 54 32.80 -43.80 5.89
C ARG A 54 33.48 -42.78 4.98
N ARG A 55 33.37 -43.02 3.67
CA ARG A 55 33.91 -42.14 2.62
C ARG A 55 33.12 -40.82 2.52
N ARG A 56 33.79 -39.80 1.99
CA ARG A 56 33.27 -38.46 1.71
C ARG A 56 32.55 -38.44 0.36
N HIS A 57 31.46 -37.70 0.28
CA HIS A 57 30.68 -37.48 -0.94
C HIS A 57 30.14 -36.06 -0.99
N HIS A 58 30.35 -35.36 -2.09
CA HIS A 58 29.80 -34.01 -2.30
C HIS A 58 28.38 -34.07 -2.85
N CYS A 59 27.50 -33.30 -2.23
CA CYS A 59 26.21 -32.95 -2.82
C CYS A 59 26.43 -31.93 -3.93
N ARG A 60 25.98 -32.22 -5.15
CA ARG A 60 26.12 -31.29 -6.30
C ARG A 60 25.15 -30.11 -6.21
N CYS A 61 24.14 -30.20 -5.35
CA CYS A 61 23.18 -29.13 -5.14
C CYS A 61 23.72 -28.06 -4.16
N CYS A 62 24.19 -28.45 -2.97
CA CYS A 62 24.65 -27.52 -1.93
C CYS A 62 26.17 -27.49 -1.66
N GLY A 63 26.97 -28.34 -2.30
CA GLY A 63 28.43 -28.35 -2.17
C GLY A 63 28.97 -28.97 -0.87
N LEU A 64 28.09 -29.36 0.06
CA LEU A 64 28.47 -29.97 1.34
C LEU A 64 29.03 -31.39 1.19
N VAL A 65 29.90 -31.77 2.11
CA VAL A 65 30.52 -33.12 2.20
C VAL A 65 29.74 -34.00 3.17
N LEU A 66 29.37 -35.20 2.71
CA LEU A 66 28.44 -36.10 3.38
C LEU A 66 28.89 -37.56 3.31
N CYS A 67 28.31 -38.39 4.17
CA CYS A 67 28.46 -39.84 4.07
C CYS A 67 27.41 -40.44 3.12
N ASN A 68 27.64 -41.66 2.63
CA ASN A 68 26.74 -42.31 1.67
C ASN A 68 25.28 -42.35 2.15
N LYS A 69 25.04 -42.64 3.44
CA LYS A 69 23.68 -42.69 4.03
C LYS A 69 22.92 -41.35 3.98
N CYS A 70 23.63 -40.22 3.95
CA CYS A 70 23.03 -38.89 3.91
C CYS A 70 22.93 -38.31 2.49
N CYS A 71 23.37 -39.06 1.48
CA CYS A 71 23.52 -38.58 0.12
C CYS A 71 23.39 -39.74 -0.88
N THR A 72 22.32 -40.53 -0.77
CA THR A 72 22.08 -41.73 -1.58
C THR A 72 21.52 -41.41 -2.96
N GLU A 73 20.69 -40.37 -3.04
CA GLU A 73 19.92 -40.06 -4.23
C GLU A 73 20.77 -39.44 -5.34
N LYS A 74 20.34 -39.69 -6.58
CA LYS A 74 20.85 -39.01 -7.77
C LYS A 74 19.70 -38.39 -8.56
N LEU A 75 19.81 -37.11 -8.89
CA LEU A 75 18.79 -36.34 -9.60
C LEU A 75 19.46 -35.47 -10.67
N PRO A 76 18.84 -35.30 -11.85
CA PRO A 76 19.21 -34.22 -12.76
C PRO A 76 19.07 -32.87 -12.04
N LEU A 77 20.00 -31.95 -12.29
CA LEU A 77 20.00 -30.59 -11.76
C LEU A 77 20.03 -29.57 -12.91
N PRO A 78 18.95 -29.50 -13.72
CA PRO A 78 18.87 -28.61 -14.89
C PRO A 78 19.02 -27.13 -14.51
N GLN A 79 18.64 -26.75 -13.29
CA GLN A 79 18.88 -25.40 -12.76
C GLN A 79 20.36 -25.03 -12.68
N TYR A 80 21.28 -25.99 -12.75
CA TYR A 80 22.72 -25.78 -12.80
C TYR A 80 23.32 -26.19 -14.14
N GLY A 81 22.50 -26.43 -15.18
CA GLY A 81 22.94 -26.95 -16.47
C GLY A 81 23.51 -28.37 -16.40
N LEU A 82 22.99 -29.21 -15.49
CA LEU A 82 23.44 -30.60 -15.29
C LEU A 82 22.30 -31.57 -15.58
N ASP A 83 22.22 -32.07 -16.80
CA ASP A 83 21.13 -32.96 -17.23
C ASP A 83 21.31 -34.40 -16.75
N ALA A 84 22.56 -34.82 -16.50
CA ALA A 84 22.85 -36.15 -15.98
C ALA A 84 22.48 -36.25 -14.48
N PRO A 85 22.01 -37.42 -13.98
CA PRO A 85 21.73 -37.60 -12.57
C PRO A 85 22.96 -37.43 -11.68
N GLU A 86 22.95 -36.35 -10.89
CA GLU A 86 24.02 -35.99 -9.98
C GLU A 86 23.68 -36.32 -8.54
N ARG A 87 24.71 -36.55 -7.72
CA ARG A 87 24.50 -36.93 -6.32
C ARG A 87 23.93 -35.76 -5.50
N VAL A 88 22.81 -36.00 -4.82
CA VAL A 88 22.10 -35.00 -4.00
C VAL A 88 21.92 -35.52 -2.57
N CYS A 89 22.04 -34.62 -1.59
CA CYS A 89 21.85 -34.98 -0.19
C CYS A 89 20.39 -35.05 0.22
N ASN A 90 20.10 -35.83 1.26
CA ASN A 90 18.73 -36.02 1.75
C ASN A 90 18.06 -34.68 2.13
N ALA A 91 18.83 -33.68 2.56
CA ALA A 91 18.32 -32.35 2.87
C ALA A 91 17.98 -31.51 1.62
N CYS A 92 18.67 -31.72 0.50
CA CYS A 92 18.40 -31.01 -0.76
C CYS A 92 17.36 -31.70 -1.64
N VAL A 93 17.19 -33.02 -1.49
CA VAL A 93 16.27 -33.82 -2.32
C VAL A 93 14.85 -33.22 -2.41
N PRO A 94 14.20 -32.76 -1.32
CA PRO A 94 12.83 -32.24 -1.42
C PRO A 94 12.68 -31.05 -2.37
N VAL A 95 13.52 -30.02 -2.21
CA VAL A 95 13.47 -28.82 -3.08
C VAL A 95 14.01 -29.15 -4.47
N ALA A 96 15.14 -29.87 -4.55
CA ALA A 96 15.77 -30.21 -5.83
C ALA A 96 14.81 -31.01 -6.72
N THR A 97 14.07 -31.97 -6.16
CA THR A 97 13.09 -32.76 -6.91
C THR A 97 11.99 -31.87 -7.50
N CYS A 98 11.45 -30.93 -6.71
CA CYS A 98 10.41 -30.02 -7.19
C CYS A 98 10.96 -29.07 -8.27
N VAL A 99 12.17 -28.54 -8.08
CA VAL A 99 12.84 -27.68 -9.07
C VAL A 99 13.06 -28.47 -10.37
N THR A 100 13.60 -29.69 -10.32
CA THR A 100 13.81 -30.54 -11.50
C THR A 100 12.50 -30.84 -12.23
N MET A 101 11.43 -31.20 -11.51
CA MET A 101 10.10 -31.43 -12.10
C MET A 101 9.55 -30.19 -12.84
N SER A 102 9.89 -28.98 -12.38
CA SER A 102 9.44 -27.73 -12.98
C SER A 102 9.98 -27.49 -14.40
N TYR A 103 11.10 -28.13 -14.76
CA TYR A 103 11.67 -28.06 -16.12
C TYR A 103 10.97 -28.97 -17.13
N SER A 104 10.10 -29.88 -16.68
CA SER A 104 9.30 -30.70 -17.59
C SER A 104 8.37 -29.83 -18.46
N ASN A 105 7.89 -30.36 -19.59
CA ASN A 105 6.83 -29.73 -20.38
C ASN A 105 5.43 -30.21 -19.99
N ASP A 106 5.33 -31.17 -19.08
CA ASP A 106 4.06 -31.73 -18.61
C ASP A 106 3.46 -30.88 -17.47
N PRO A 107 2.22 -30.37 -17.62
CA PRO A 107 1.52 -29.62 -16.58
C PRO A 107 1.35 -30.38 -15.26
N ALA A 108 1.25 -31.72 -15.28
CA ALA A 108 1.12 -32.52 -14.07
C ALA A 108 2.40 -32.46 -13.20
N PHE A 109 3.57 -32.41 -13.84
CA PHE A 109 4.83 -32.20 -13.13
C PHE A 109 4.94 -30.78 -12.56
N HIS A 110 4.43 -29.76 -13.26
CA HIS A 110 4.38 -28.40 -12.71
C HIS A 110 3.50 -28.32 -11.49
N LEU A 111 2.29 -28.90 -11.54
CA LEU A 111 1.39 -28.94 -10.39
C LEU A 111 2.07 -29.61 -9.18
N ARG A 112 2.62 -30.82 -9.37
CA ARG A 112 3.33 -31.54 -8.29
C ARG A 112 4.50 -30.74 -7.74
N ALA A 113 5.27 -30.09 -8.60
CA ALA A 113 6.40 -29.26 -8.21
C ALA A 113 5.95 -28.06 -7.35
N VAL A 114 4.96 -27.29 -7.80
CA VAL A 114 4.51 -26.11 -7.04
C VAL A 114 3.76 -26.50 -5.76
N THR A 115 3.03 -27.61 -5.75
CA THR A 115 2.44 -28.15 -4.52
C THR A 115 3.53 -28.47 -3.50
N GLY A 116 4.58 -29.20 -3.91
CA GLY A 116 5.72 -29.50 -3.04
C GLY A 116 6.46 -28.25 -2.57
N LEU A 117 6.77 -27.32 -3.47
CA LEU A 117 7.43 -26.06 -3.13
C LEU A 117 6.59 -25.21 -2.17
N SER A 118 5.27 -25.12 -2.37
CA SER A 118 4.39 -24.33 -1.49
C SER A 118 4.40 -24.85 -0.05
N THR A 119 4.41 -26.17 0.14
CA THR A 119 4.57 -26.79 1.46
C THR A 119 5.95 -26.52 2.05
N LEU A 120 7.00 -26.67 1.24
CA LEU A 120 8.38 -26.40 1.69
C LEU A 120 8.63 -24.92 2.03
N CYS A 121 7.89 -23.98 1.44
CA CYS A 121 7.97 -22.56 1.81
C CYS A 121 7.53 -22.32 3.26
N ARG A 122 6.64 -23.16 3.80
CA ARG A 122 6.22 -23.09 5.21
C ARG A 122 7.14 -23.90 6.12
N ASP A 123 7.52 -25.10 5.68
CA ASP A 123 8.22 -26.06 6.54
C ASP A 123 9.75 -25.84 6.59
N SER A 124 10.32 -25.35 5.49
CA SER A 124 11.78 -25.18 5.33
C SER A 124 12.16 -24.02 4.38
N PRO A 125 11.71 -22.79 4.67
CA PRO A 125 11.91 -21.63 3.79
C PRO A 125 13.39 -21.37 3.45
N ALA A 126 14.32 -21.59 4.40
CA ALA A 126 15.75 -21.47 4.16
C ALA A 126 16.27 -22.37 3.03
N SER A 127 15.76 -23.60 2.94
CA SER A 127 16.10 -24.54 1.87
C SER A 127 15.52 -24.09 0.53
N VAL A 128 14.28 -23.59 0.52
CA VAL A 128 13.64 -23.06 -0.69
C VAL A 128 14.42 -21.87 -1.26
N VAL A 129 14.87 -20.96 -0.39
CA VAL A 129 15.67 -19.78 -0.75
C VAL A 129 17.05 -20.19 -1.27
N THR A 130 17.73 -21.10 -0.57
CA THR A 130 19.10 -21.52 -0.90
C THR A 130 19.18 -22.36 -2.18
N LEU A 131 18.16 -23.16 -2.48
CA LEU A 131 18.17 -24.12 -3.58
C LEU A 131 17.38 -23.66 -4.81
N GLY A 132 16.97 -22.38 -4.84
CA GLY A 132 16.34 -21.77 -6.02
C GLY A 132 14.85 -22.06 -6.19
N GLY A 133 14.17 -22.61 -5.17
CA GLY A 133 12.74 -22.89 -5.22
C GLY A 133 11.89 -21.62 -5.37
N ALA A 134 12.29 -20.51 -4.73
CA ALA A 134 11.60 -19.22 -4.87
C ALA A 134 11.67 -18.68 -6.31
N HIS A 135 12.85 -18.74 -6.94
CA HIS A 135 13.02 -18.37 -8.35
C HIS A 135 12.12 -19.21 -9.26
N MET A 136 11.98 -20.51 -8.96
CA MET A 136 11.13 -21.39 -9.74
C MET A 136 9.64 -21.06 -9.62
N LEU A 137 9.16 -20.72 -8.41
CA LEU A 137 7.78 -20.24 -8.24
C LEU A 137 7.51 -18.97 -9.06
N ILE A 138 8.45 -18.01 -9.03
CA ILE A 138 8.35 -16.76 -9.79
C ILE A 138 8.39 -17.04 -11.30
N TYR A 139 9.26 -17.94 -11.75
CA TYR A 139 9.37 -18.30 -13.15
C TYR A 139 8.13 -19.01 -13.68
N LEU A 140 7.52 -19.90 -12.88
CA LEU A 140 6.31 -20.62 -13.31
C LEU A 140 5.07 -19.71 -13.34
N SER A 141 5.03 -18.62 -12.56
CA SER A 141 3.87 -17.71 -12.54
C SER A 141 3.61 -17.02 -13.88
N LYS A 142 4.64 -16.80 -14.69
CA LYS A 142 4.53 -16.16 -16.01
C LYS A 142 4.33 -17.14 -17.15
N LYS A 143 4.69 -18.42 -16.95
CA LYS A 143 4.75 -19.39 -18.05
C LYS A 143 3.31 -19.57 -18.54
N LYS A 144 3.07 -19.31 -19.84
CA LYS A 144 1.79 -19.56 -20.52
C LYS A 144 1.55 -21.07 -20.63
N LEU A 145 1.37 -21.73 -19.49
CA LEU A 145 0.95 -23.11 -19.48
C LEU A 145 -0.54 -23.13 -19.79
N LYS A 146 -1.09 -24.30 -20.10
CA LYS A 146 -2.49 -24.59 -19.77
C LYS A 146 -2.59 -24.65 -18.25
N THR A 147 -2.34 -23.52 -17.58
CA THR A 147 -2.15 -23.39 -16.14
C THR A 147 -3.45 -23.78 -15.48
N HIS A 148 -3.46 -24.93 -14.80
CA HIS A 148 -4.53 -25.28 -13.89
C HIS A 148 -4.58 -24.23 -12.78
N MET A 149 -5.77 -23.78 -12.39
CA MET A 149 -5.96 -22.86 -11.25
C MET A 149 -5.21 -23.33 -10.00
N GLN A 150 -5.15 -24.65 -9.79
CA GLN A 150 -4.37 -25.27 -8.71
C GLN A 150 -2.88 -24.93 -8.75
N THR A 151 -2.27 -24.86 -9.92
CA THR A 151 -0.88 -24.44 -10.07
C THR A 151 -0.69 -22.99 -9.60
N LEU A 152 -1.57 -22.08 -10.03
CA LEU A 152 -1.51 -20.67 -9.62
C LEU A 152 -1.78 -20.50 -8.13
N MET A 153 -2.73 -21.24 -7.55
CA MET A 153 -3.01 -21.27 -6.11
C MET A 153 -1.76 -21.62 -5.31
N HIS A 154 -1.06 -22.69 -5.68
CA HIS A 154 0.16 -23.10 -4.95
C HIS A 154 1.33 -22.14 -5.14
N ILE A 155 1.48 -21.52 -6.32
CA ILE A 155 2.47 -20.47 -6.54
C ILE A 155 2.19 -19.27 -5.64
N SER A 156 0.94 -18.79 -5.65
CA SER A 156 0.49 -17.67 -4.81
C SER A 156 0.74 -17.96 -3.33
N ASN A 157 0.36 -19.15 -2.86
CA ASN A 157 0.57 -19.58 -1.49
C ASN A 157 2.05 -19.65 -1.09
N GLY A 158 2.91 -20.18 -1.97
CA GLY A 158 4.35 -20.23 -1.73
C GLY A 158 4.97 -18.83 -1.63
N LEU A 159 4.63 -17.93 -2.56
CA LEU A 159 5.11 -16.55 -2.55
C LEU A 159 4.62 -15.77 -1.32
N HIS A 160 3.36 -15.93 -0.94
CA HIS A 160 2.82 -15.34 0.29
C HIS A 160 3.53 -15.89 1.53
N SER A 161 3.71 -17.21 1.62
CA SER A 161 4.40 -17.85 2.75
C SER A 161 5.82 -17.32 2.91
N LEU A 162 6.56 -17.18 1.81
CA LEU A 162 7.89 -16.57 1.81
C LEU A 162 7.85 -15.09 2.23
N ALA A 163 6.94 -14.30 1.67
CA ALA A 163 6.82 -12.87 1.99
C ALA A 163 6.56 -12.59 3.48
N ARG A 164 6.00 -13.54 4.25
CA ARG A 164 5.78 -13.38 5.70
C ARG A 164 7.08 -13.27 6.50
N HIS A 165 8.22 -13.68 5.96
CA HIS A 165 9.51 -13.52 6.62
C HIS A 165 10.13 -12.17 6.23
N SER A 166 10.07 -11.19 7.14
CA SER A 166 10.56 -9.82 6.88
C SER A 166 12.01 -9.77 6.39
N SER A 167 12.86 -10.69 6.85
CA SER A 167 14.27 -10.78 6.46
C SER A 167 14.50 -11.14 4.99
N ILE A 168 13.51 -11.73 4.31
CA ILE A 168 13.65 -12.13 2.90
C ILE A 168 12.90 -11.24 1.93
N VAL A 169 12.02 -10.35 2.41
CA VAL A 169 11.15 -9.53 1.54
C VAL A 169 11.97 -8.71 0.55
N ASP A 170 13.06 -8.07 1.00
CA ASP A 170 13.93 -7.27 0.13
C ASP A 170 14.54 -8.11 -1.00
N TRP A 171 15.06 -9.29 -0.67
CA TRP A 171 15.61 -10.23 -1.65
C TRP A 171 14.53 -10.83 -2.56
N LEU A 172 13.37 -11.17 -2.02
CA LEU A 172 12.25 -11.74 -2.78
C LEU A 172 11.75 -10.74 -3.83
N GLY A 173 11.70 -9.46 -3.48
CA GLY A 173 11.41 -8.37 -4.40
C GLY A 173 12.46 -8.25 -5.51
N SER A 174 13.75 -8.32 -5.19
CA SER A 174 14.84 -8.17 -6.17
C SER A 174 14.88 -9.27 -7.24
N ILE A 175 14.34 -10.46 -6.95
CA ILE A 175 14.25 -11.57 -7.90
C ILE A 175 12.94 -11.59 -8.71
N GLY A 176 12.09 -10.56 -8.59
CA GLY A 176 10.89 -10.36 -9.41
C GLY A 176 9.58 -10.89 -8.83
N ALA A 177 9.48 -11.05 -7.51
CA ALA A 177 8.25 -11.56 -6.89
C ALA A 177 7.05 -10.64 -7.05
N LEU A 178 7.23 -9.31 -7.05
CA LEU A 178 6.14 -8.37 -7.29
C LEU A 178 5.53 -8.51 -8.69
N ASN A 179 6.37 -8.76 -9.71
CA ASN A 179 5.89 -9.05 -11.06
C ASN A 179 5.09 -10.36 -11.09
N ALA A 180 5.55 -11.40 -10.38
CA ALA A 180 4.80 -12.65 -10.25
C ALA A 180 3.46 -12.46 -9.55
N VAL A 181 3.42 -11.70 -8.46
CA VAL A 181 2.18 -11.39 -7.72
C VAL A 181 1.22 -10.59 -8.59
N SER A 182 1.69 -9.56 -9.30
CA SER A 182 0.88 -8.79 -10.25
C SER A 182 0.28 -9.71 -11.32
N LYS A 183 1.11 -10.60 -11.89
CA LYS A 183 0.67 -11.57 -12.90
C LYS A 183 -0.38 -12.55 -12.38
N LEU A 184 -0.30 -12.96 -11.12
CA LEU A 184 -1.32 -13.81 -10.50
C LEU A 184 -2.66 -13.07 -10.36
N LEU A 185 -2.64 -11.79 -9.96
CA LEU A 185 -3.86 -10.99 -9.83
C LEU A 185 -4.59 -10.78 -11.16
N GLU A 186 -3.87 -10.71 -12.28
CA GLU A 186 -4.49 -10.67 -13.63
C GLU A 186 -5.39 -11.89 -13.93
N HIS A 187 -5.13 -13.05 -13.32
CA HIS A 187 -5.93 -14.27 -13.54
C HIS A 187 -7.20 -14.34 -12.69
N ALA A 188 -7.46 -13.33 -11.86
CA ALA A 188 -8.65 -13.28 -11.00
C ALA A 188 -9.96 -13.29 -11.83
N GLU A 189 -9.94 -12.75 -13.04
CA GLU A 189 -11.13 -12.59 -13.90
C GLU A 189 -11.52 -13.87 -14.67
N THR A 190 -10.53 -14.64 -15.11
CA THR A 190 -10.73 -15.71 -16.09
C THR A 190 -11.27 -17.00 -15.48
N SER A 191 -11.62 -16.97 -14.21
CA SER A 191 -11.69 -18.15 -13.35
C SER A 191 -13.03 -18.21 -12.63
N SER A 192 -13.49 -19.43 -12.32
CA SER A 192 -14.73 -19.58 -11.55
C SER A 192 -14.59 -18.86 -10.19
N PRO A 193 -15.57 -18.04 -9.75
CA PRO A 193 -15.39 -17.16 -8.59
C PRO A 193 -15.06 -17.86 -7.28
N LYS A 194 -15.32 -19.16 -7.15
CA LYS A 194 -15.04 -19.92 -5.91
C LYS A 194 -13.66 -20.57 -5.90
N GLU A 195 -13.13 -20.95 -7.05
CA GLU A 195 -11.85 -21.66 -7.13
C GLU A 195 -10.65 -20.71 -7.10
N SER A 196 -10.84 -19.44 -7.48
CA SER A 196 -9.77 -18.43 -7.50
C SER A 196 -9.54 -17.72 -6.15
N VAL A 197 -10.48 -17.80 -5.21
CA VAL A 197 -10.41 -17.06 -3.92
C VAL A 197 -9.11 -17.29 -3.15
N PRO A 198 -8.61 -18.53 -2.96
CA PRO A 198 -7.35 -18.74 -2.26
C PRO A 198 -6.16 -18.10 -2.97
N MET A 199 -6.10 -18.21 -4.30
CA MET A 199 -5.05 -17.58 -5.11
C MET A 199 -5.06 -16.05 -4.95
N ILE A 200 -6.23 -15.43 -5.09
CA ILE A 200 -6.41 -13.97 -4.98
C ILE A 200 -6.01 -13.50 -3.58
N THR A 201 -6.48 -14.20 -2.54
CA THR A 201 -6.23 -13.83 -1.14
C THR A 201 -4.75 -13.89 -0.81
N ASP A 202 -4.05 -14.94 -1.23
CA ASP A 202 -2.60 -15.08 -1.04
C ASP A 202 -1.82 -14.02 -1.84
N ALA A 203 -2.21 -13.75 -3.09
CA ALA A 203 -1.53 -12.77 -3.94
C ALA A 203 -1.71 -11.34 -3.39
N LEU A 204 -2.93 -10.95 -3.00
CA LEU A 204 -3.20 -9.67 -2.36
C LEU A 204 -2.46 -9.55 -1.02
N SER A 205 -2.40 -10.62 -0.23
CA SER A 205 -1.68 -10.62 1.04
C SER A 205 -0.18 -10.42 0.85
N ALA A 206 0.42 -11.08 -0.15
CA ALA A 206 1.80 -10.88 -0.53
C ALA A 206 2.05 -9.43 -1.00
N LEU A 207 1.22 -8.91 -1.92
CA LEU A 207 1.31 -7.52 -2.40
C LEU A 207 1.24 -6.53 -1.25
N ARG A 208 0.32 -6.74 -0.32
CA ARG A 208 0.15 -5.89 0.87
C ARG A 208 1.38 -5.92 1.78
N ILE A 209 2.05 -7.07 1.93
CA ILE A 209 3.30 -7.14 2.70
C ILE A 209 4.37 -6.28 2.04
N PHE A 210 4.59 -6.42 0.73
CA PHE A 210 5.54 -5.58 -0.01
C PHE A 210 5.22 -4.09 0.11
N ALA A 211 3.96 -3.71 -0.10
CA ALA A 211 3.51 -2.32 -0.01
C ALA A 211 3.69 -1.71 1.39
N LYS A 212 3.62 -2.51 2.46
CA LYS A 212 3.88 -2.04 3.84
C LYS A 212 5.36 -1.84 4.14
N THR A 213 6.25 -2.54 3.43
CA THR A 213 7.68 -2.55 3.74
C THR A 213 8.35 -1.21 3.44
N ASN A 214 8.18 -0.66 2.23
CA ASN A 214 8.79 0.62 1.84
C ASN A 214 8.16 1.22 0.55
N ASN A 215 8.45 2.49 0.28
CA ASN A 215 7.96 3.18 -0.93
C ASN A 215 8.57 2.62 -2.23
N SER A 216 9.76 2.03 -2.21
CA SER A 216 10.35 1.39 -3.39
C SER A 216 9.47 0.25 -3.90
N PHE A 217 8.95 -0.57 -2.99
CA PHE A 217 8.02 -1.64 -3.36
C PHE A 217 6.64 -1.14 -3.78
N LYS A 218 6.16 -0.04 -3.21
CA LYS A 218 4.94 0.61 -3.68
C LYS A 218 5.09 1.07 -5.14
N MET A 219 6.23 1.61 -5.54
CA MET A 219 6.50 1.99 -6.94
C MET A 219 6.66 0.76 -7.84
N GLN A 220 7.46 -0.23 -7.43
CA GLN A 220 7.66 -1.46 -8.19
C GLN A 220 6.35 -2.23 -8.44
N ALA A 221 5.39 -2.18 -7.50
CA ALA A 221 4.07 -2.76 -7.70
C ALA A 221 3.30 -2.10 -8.85
N MET A 222 3.36 -0.75 -8.94
CA MET A 222 2.75 0.00 -10.03
C MET A 222 3.45 -0.30 -11.36
N ASP A 223 4.78 -0.32 -11.37
CA ASP A 223 5.58 -0.66 -12.56
C ASP A 223 5.33 -2.11 -13.04
N ALA A 224 4.97 -3.00 -12.11
CA ALA A 224 4.55 -4.36 -12.42
C ALA A 224 3.12 -4.47 -12.98
N GLY A 225 2.39 -3.36 -13.12
CA GLY A 225 1.07 -3.32 -13.74
C GLY A 225 -0.08 -3.78 -12.84
N CYS A 226 0.05 -3.72 -11.51
CA CYS A 226 -0.96 -4.29 -10.61
C CYS A 226 -2.25 -3.45 -10.51
N LEU A 227 -2.23 -2.18 -10.91
CA LEU A 227 -3.30 -1.22 -10.63
C LEU A 227 -4.66 -1.61 -11.25
N PRO A 228 -4.77 -2.00 -12.54
CA PRO A 228 -6.07 -2.34 -13.12
C PRO A 228 -6.73 -3.53 -12.42
N SER A 229 -5.98 -4.62 -12.18
CA SER A 229 -6.47 -5.79 -11.46
C SER A 229 -6.83 -5.45 -10.01
N LEU A 230 -6.06 -4.57 -9.35
CA LEU A 230 -6.35 -4.16 -7.97
C LEU A 230 -7.65 -3.35 -7.87
N LEU A 231 -7.86 -2.38 -8.77
CA LEU A 231 -9.10 -1.58 -8.82
C LEU A 231 -10.33 -2.44 -9.08
N GLN A 232 -10.18 -3.45 -9.95
CA GLN A 232 -11.24 -4.41 -10.19
C GLN A 232 -11.55 -5.25 -8.94
N LEU A 233 -10.52 -5.73 -8.23
CA LEU A 233 -10.67 -6.49 -6.99
C LEU A 233 -11.26 -5.67 -5.84
N CYS A 234 -11.10 -4.34 -5.82
CA CYS A 234 -11.84 -3.47 -4.89
C CYS A 234 -13.37 -3.58 -5.05
N ASN A 235 -13.86 -4.05 -6.20
CA ASN A 235 -15.28 -4.27 -6.49
C ASN A 235 -15.68 -5.76 -6.47
N HIS A 236 -14.84 -6.63 -5.92
CA HIS A 236 -15.12 -8.05 -5.85
C HIS A 236 -16.33 -8.36 -4.95
N SER A 237 -17.08 -9.42 -5.29
CA SER A 237 -18.30 -9.82 -4.56
C SER A 237 -18.02 -10.38 -3.16
N ASP A 238 -16.85 -11.00 -2.97
CA ASP A 238 -16.34 -11.40 -1.65
C ASP A 238 -15.88 -10.15 -0.86
N PRO A 239 -16.51 -9.85 0.29
CA PRO A 239 -16.17 -8.67 1.11
C PRO A 239 -14.72 -8.68 1.61
N SER A 240 -14.16 -9.86 1.91
CA SER A 240 -12.80 -9.98 2.42
C SER A 240 -11.78 -9.60 1.35
N ILE A 241 -12.00 -10.02 0.11
CA ILE A 241 -11.17 -9.64 -1.04
C ILE A 241 -11.29 -8.14 -1.29
N SER A 242 -12.53 -7.62 -1.35
CA SER A 242 -12.80 -6.19 -1.54
C SER A 242 -12.06 -5.34 -0.50
N LEU A 243 -12.13 -5.74 0.78
CA LEU A 243 -11.46 -5.04 1.88
C LEU A 243 -9.94 -5.08 1.74
N VAL A 244 -9.34 -6.26 1.54
CA VAL A 244 -7.88 -6.39 1.42
C VAL A 244 -7.35 -5.64 0.18
N ALA A 245 -8.06 -5.71 -0.95
CA ALA A 245 -7.71 -4.96 -2.16
C ALA A 245 -7.76 -3.45 -1.90
N THR A 246 -8.82 -2.95 -1.28
CA THR A 246 -8.98 -1.52 -0.95
C THR A 246 -7.92 -1.04 0.03
N THR A 247 -7.62 -1.80 1.08
CA THR A 247 -6.52 -1.49 2.00
C THR A 247 -5.17 -1.47 1.29
N THR A 248 -4.96 -2.37 0.34
CA THR A 248 -3.70 -2.43 -0.44
C THR A 248 -3.58 -1.23 -1.38
N LEU A 249 -4.65 -0.85 -2.07
CA LEU A 249 -4.69 0.37 -2.89
C LEU A 249 -4.44 1.62 -2.04
N CYS A 250 -4.99 1.69 -0.84
CA CYS A 250 -4.73 2.76 0.12
C CYS A 250 -3.24 2.88 0.46
N LEU A 251 -2.56 1.76 0.72
CA LEU A 251 -1.11 1.75 0.97
C LEU A 251 -0.31 2.23 -0.25
N LEU A 252 -0.70 1.83 -1.46
CA LEU A 252 -0.03 2.27 -2.70
C LEU A 252 -0.23 3.77 -2.94
N ALA A 253 -1.42 4.32 -2.67
CA ALA A 253 -1.74 5.74 -2.84
C ALA A 253 -0.94 6.66 -1.90
N GLU A 254 -0.55 6.19 -0.71
CA GLU A 254 0.32 6.93 0.21
C GLU A 254 1.69 7.27 -0.39
N CYS A 255 2.14 6.57 -1.44
CA CYS A 255 3.37 6.91 -2.14
C CYS A 255 3.09 8.04 -3.16
N PRO A 256 3.73 9.23 -3.02
CA PRO A 256 3.48 10.35 -3.94
C PRO A 256 3.73 10.01 -5.42
N ALA A 257 4.72 9.17 -5.71
CA ALA A 257 5.05 8.73 -7.07
C ALA A 257 3.90 7.95 -7.75
N ASN A 258 3.02 7.31 -6.97
CA ASN A 258 1.93 6.50 -7.49
C ASN A 258 0.65 7.30 -7.75
N GLN A 259 0.49 8.46 -7.11
CA GLN A 259 -0.79 9.20 -7.09
C GLN A 259 -1.24 9.62 -8.49
N ALA A 260 -0.32 10.13 -9.32
CA ALA A 260 -0.62 10.53 -10.68
C ALA A 260 -1.10 9.34 -11.54
N ALA A 261 -0.48 8.17 -11.40
CA ALA A 261 -0.92 6.96 -12.09
C ALA A 261 -2.32 6.53 -11.65
N ILE A 262 -2.63 6.59 -10.35
CA ILE A 262 -3.96 6.24 -9.82
C ILE A 262 -5.04 7.19 -10.34
N ILE A 263 -4.75 8.50 -10.41
CA ILE A 263 -5.70 9.51 -10.90
C ILE A 263 -5.97 9.34 -12.39
N ASN A 264 -4.93 9.05 -13.18
CA ASN A 264 -5.02 8.93 -14.63
C ASN A 264 -5.53 7.56 -15.10
N GLU A 265 -5.64 6.58 -14.21
CA GLU A 265 -6.16 5.26 -14.54
C GLU A 265 -7.65 5.35 -14.87
N HIS A 266 -8.03 4.72 -15.98
CA HIS A 266 -9.35 4.88 -16.57
C HIS A 266 -10.46 4.44 -15.59
N ASN A 267 -11.41 5.34 -15.33
CA ASN A 267 -12.53 5.16 -14.39
C ASN A 267 -12.13 4.88 -12.91
N ALA A 268 -10.86 4.99 -12.53
CA ALA A 268 -10.43 4.67 -11.16
C ALA A 268 -11.13 5.53 -10.10
N LEU A 269 -11.17 6.86 -10.30
CA LEU A 269 -11.84 7.79 -9.40
C LEU A 269 -13.34 7.52 -9.29
N ARG A 270 -14.02 7.37 -10.44
CA ARG A 270 -15.45 7.06 -10.48
C ARG A 270 -15.79 5.76 -9.77
N ALA A 271 -15.00 4.70 -10.00
CA ALA A 271 -15.21 3.41 -9.35
C ALA A 271 -15.04 3.50 -7.83
N MET A 272 -14.03 4.24 -7.36
CA MET A 272 -13.82 4.49 -5.94
C MET A 272 -14.97 5.30 -5.33
N LEU A 273 -15.40 6.41 -5.96
CA LEU A 273 -16.50 7.23 -5.45
C LEU A 273 -17.82 6.45 -5.40
N TYR A 274 -18.11 5.63 -6.42
CA TYR A 274 -19.28 4.74 -6.39
C TYR A 274 -19.22 3.76 -5.22
N LYS A 275 -18.02 3.25 -4.89
CA LYS A 275 -17.82 2.34 -3.76
C LYS A 275 -18.10 3.01 -2.40
N VAL A 276 -17.80 4.29 -2.23
CA VAL A 276 -18.10 5.05 -0.99
C VAL A 276 -19.60 5.02 -0.68
N VAL A 277 -20.44 5.15 -1.71
CA VAL A 277 -21.90 5.19 -1.56
C VAL A 277 -22.51 3.79 -1.38
N GLN A 278 -21.99 2.80 -2.10
CA GLN A 278 -22.63 1.48 -2.21
C GLN A 278 -22.10 0.44 -1.22
N SER A 279 -20.92 0.65 -0.64
CA SER A 279 -20.30 -0.34 0.24
C SER A 279 -21.06 -0.44 1.58
N PRO A 280 -21.55 -1.62 1.97
CA PRO A 280 -22.10 -1.81 3.32
C PRO A 280 -21.00 -1.92 4.39
N ASP A 281 -19.74 -2.11 3.98
CA ASP A 281 -18.59 -2.17 4.86
C ASP A 281 -18.00 -0.78 5.06
N GLU A 282 -18.22 -0.22 6.26
CA GLU A 282 -17.69 1.09 6.68
C GLU A 282 -16.15 1.15 6.63
N GLN A 283 -15.45 0.03 6.83
CA GLN A 283 -13.99 0.00 6.75
C GLN A 283 -13.53 0.20 5.30
N VAL A 284 -14.20 -0.42 4.33
CA VAL A 284 -13.92 -0.15 2.91
C VAL A 284 -14.16 1.31 2.58
N THR A 285 -15.29 1.87 3.00
CA THR A 285 -15.64 3.28 2.78
C THR A 285 -14.60 4.23 3.38
N GLU A 286 -14.15 3.95 4.61
CA GLU A 286 -13.07 4.71 5.27
C GLU A 286 -11.78 4.69 4.46
N HIS A 287 -11.34 3.52 3.98
CA HIS A 287 -10.09 3.39 3.21
C HIS A 287 -10.18 4.09 1.86
N VAL A 288 -11.32 4.02 1.18
CA VAL A 288 -11.53 4.75 -0.08
C VAL A 288 -11.45 6.26 0.14
N LEU A 289 -12.12 6.77 1.18
CA LEU A 289 -12.02 8.20 1.52
C LEU A 289 -10.60 8.60 1.92
N ARG A 290 -9.85 7.71 2.58
CA ARG A 290 -8.43 7.95 2.89
C ARG A 290 -7.57 8.05 1.62
N ILE A 291 -7.84 7.25 0.59
CA ILE A 291 -7.22 7.42 -0.73
C ILE A 291 -7.55 8.81 -1.27
N MET A 292 -8.82 9.22 -1.23
CA MET A 292 -9.26 10.55 -1.71
C MET A 292 -8.58 11.71 -0.95
N VAL A 293 -8.37 11.58 0.36
CA VAL A 293 -7.62 12.56 1.16
C VAL A 293 -6.19 12.71 0.63
N VAL A 294 -5.52 11.60 0.33
CA VAL A 294 -4.14 11.62 -0.17
C VAL A 294 -4.09 12.20 -1.58
N LEU A 295 -4.96 11.78 -2.49
CA LEU A 295 -4.99 12.29 -3.87
C LEU A 295 -5.35 13.78 -3.93
N SER A 296 -6.32 14.24 -3.12
CA SER A 296 -6.74 15.65 -3.07
C SER A 296 -5.68 16.61 -2.53
N SER A 297 -4.60 16.11 -1.92
CA SER A 297 -3.45 16.92 -1.50
C SER A 297 -2.51 17.31 -2.66
N GLY A 298 -2.78 16.82 -3.88
CA GLY A 298 -2.00 17.07 -5.08
C GLY A 298 -2.15 18.49 -5.67
N SER A 299 -1.81 18.62 -6.95
CA SER A 299 -1.87 19.89 -7.69
C SER A 299 -3.31 20.38 -7.88
N ASP A 300 -3.48 21.63 -8.29
CA ASP A 300 -4.82 22.16 -8.60
C ASP A 300 -5.48 21.43 -9.78
N GLU A 301 -4.69 20.83 -10.68
CA GLU A 301 -5.20 19.95 -11.73
C GLU A 301 -5.78 18.66 -11.16
N THR A 302 -5.06 18.01 -10.26
CA THR A 302 -5.57 16.85 -9.53
C THR A 302 -6.85 17.17 -8.76
N LYS A 303 -6.89 18.31 -8.05
CA LYS A 303 -8.09 18.73 -7.30
C LYS A 303 -9.29 18.93 -8.22
N HIS A 304 -9.10 19.57 -9.38
CA HIS A 304 -10.17 19.79 -10.35
C HIS A 304 -10.74 18.49 -10.90
N VAL A 305 -9.88 17.53 -11.26
CA VAL A 305 -10.32 16.21 -11.72
C VAL A 305 -11.17 15.52 -10.64
N ILE A 306 -10.73 15.56 -9.38
CA ILE A 306 -11.48 14.97 -8.26
C ILE A 306 -12.80 15.71 -8.01
N SER A 307 -12.80 17.05 -8.00
CA SER A 307 -14.00 17.85 -7.80
C SER A 307 -15.03 17.69 -8.92
N SER A 308 -14.57 17.58 -10.16
CA SER A 308 -15.43 17.33 -11.32
C SER A 308 -16.06 15.95 -11.27
N GLU A 309 -15.28 14.92 -10.90
CA GLU A 309 -15.79 13.56 -10.77
C GLU A 309 -16.78 13.44 -9.58
N ASP A 310 -16.45 14.01 -8.42
CA ASP A 310 -17.35 14.05 -7.26
C ASP A 310 -18.69 14.71 -7.59
N ALA A 311 -18.66 15.85 -8.28
CA ALA A 311 -19.87 16.54 -8.75
C ALA A 311 -20.68 15.68 -9.73
N THR A 312 -20.02 14.97 -10.63
CA THR A 312 -20.66 14.04 -11.58
C THR A 312 -21.31 12.85 -10.86
N CYS A 313 -20.72 12.38 -9.76
CA CYS A 313 -21.27 11.33 -8.91
C CYS A 313 -22.32 11.84 -7.90
N GLY A 314 -22.73 13.11 -7.94
CA GLY A 314 -23.78 13.66 -7.09
C GLY A 314 -23.30 14.28 -5.78
N GLY A 315 -21.99 14.49 -5.59
CA GLY A 315 -21.42 15.06 -4.37
C GLY A 315 -21.22 14.02 -3.27
N VAL A 316 -20.50 12.94 -3.59
CA VAL A 316 -20.24 11.78 -2.73
C VAL A 316 -19.56 12.18 -1.42
N PHE A 317 -18.61 13.12 -1.44
CA PHE A 317 -17.99 13.59 -0.20
C PHE A 317 -18.98 14.29 0.74
N ALA A 318 -19.92 15.06 0.17
CA ALA A 318 -20.94 15.76 0.93
C ALA A 318 -21.95 14.78 1.53
N GLU A 319 -22.33 13.74 0.78
CA GLU A 319 -23.17 12.65 1.25
C GLU A 319 -22.48 11.87 2.39
N ALA A 320 -21.26 11.38 2.16
CA ALA A 320 -20.51 10.62 3.15
C ALA A 320 -20.31 11.38 4.48
N LEU A 321 -20.12 12.71 4.41
CA LEU A 321 -19.99 13.56 5.60
C LEU A 321 -21.30 13.69 6.40
N GLN A 322 -22.45 13.66 5.73
CA GLN A 322 -23.76 13.86 6.35
C GLN A 322 -24.41 12.56 6.81
N SER A 323 -24.01 11.43 6.22
CA SER A 323 -24.50 10.10 6.60
C SER A 323 -24.10 9.73 8.04
N ALA A 324 -24.99 9.01 8.70
CA ALA A 324 -24.75 8.49 10.04
C ALA A 324 -23.91 7.21 9.94
N HIS A 325 -22.69 7.26 10.46
CA HIS A 325 -21.75 6.14 10.50
C HIS A 325 -21.39 5.79 11.95
N ASN A 326 -21.09 4.53 12.21
CA ASN A 326 -20.47 4.15 13.48
C ASN A 326 -18.99 4.58 13.52
N ASN A 327 -18.32 4.46 12.38
CA ASN A 327 -16.94 4.88 12.18
C ASN A 327 -16.83 6.36 11.78
N LEU A 328 -16.64 7.22 12.78
CA LEU A 328 -16.46 8.67 12.56
C LEU A 328 -15.19 9.05 11.77
N GLN A 329 -14.28 8.10 11.51
CA GLN A 329 -13.15 8.33 10.59
C GLN A 329 -13.64 8.56 9.15
N ILE A 330 -14.82 8.05 8.79
CA ILE A 330 -15.47 8.35 7.50
C ILE A 330 -15.78 9.85 7.41
N ASN A 331 -16.43 10.43 8.42
CA ASN A 331 -16.73 11.87 8.45
C ASN A 331 -15.44 12.70 8.46
N ALA A 332 -14.42 12.28 9.24
CA ALA A 332 -13.13 12.95 9.25
C ALA A 332 -12.43 12.94 7.88
N ASN A 333 -12.39 11.79 7.20
CA ASN A 333 -11.75 11.66 5.90
C ASN A 333 -12.52 12.45 4.82
N ALA A 334 -13.85 12.38 4.81
CA ALA A 334 -14.67 13.18 3.90
C ALA A 334 -14.44 14.68 4.10
N ALA A 335 -14.50 15.17 5.35
CA ALA A 335 -14.22 16.58 5.66
C ALA A 335 -12.78 16.98 5.31
N SER A 336 -11.80 16.07 5.50
CA SER A 336 -10.40 16.32 5.16
C SER A 336 -10.20 16.46 3.65
N ALA A 337 -10.82 15.59 2.85
CA ALA A 337 -10.78 15.65 1.39
C ALA A 337 -11.45 16.95 0.89
N ILE A 338 -12.62 17.29 1.41
CA ILE A 338 -13.30 18.57 1.12
C ILE A 338 -12.39 19.75 1.48
N ALA A 339 -11.73 19.72 2.64
CA ALA A 339 -10.82 20.78 3.04
C ALA A 339 -9.66 20.94 2.06
N ASN A 340 -9.08 19.85 1.56
CA ASN A 340 -8.01 19.90 0.56
C ASN A 340 -8.50 20.51 -0.76
N LEU A 341 -9.66 20.06 -1.25
CA LEU A 341 -10.27 20.56 -2.49
C LEU A 341 -10.68 22.04 -2.38
N ALA A 342 -11.17 22.48 -1.22
CA ALA A 342 -11.59 23.86 -0.95
C ALA A 342 -10.46 24.91 -1.08
N THR A 343 -9.21 24.47 -1.18
CA THR A 343 -8.07 25.36 -1.49
C THR A 343 -8.02 25.80 -2.96
N SER A 344 -8.75 25.12 -3.86
CA SER A 344 -8.80 25.46 -5.29
C SER A 344 -9.70 26.67 -5.54
N GLU A 345 -9.18 27.73 -6.17
CA GLU A 345 -9.98 28.93 -6.46
C GLU A 345 -11.03 28.71 -7.55
N ARG A 346 -10.75 27.81 -8.51
CA ARG A 346 -11.62 27.59 -9.67
C ARG A 346 -12.81 26.66 -9.40
N ASP A 347 -12.72 25.77 -8.41
CA ASP A 347 -13.70 24.68 -8.21
C ASP A 347 -14.81 25.03 -7.22
N GLN A 348 -14.88 26.28 -6.76
CA GLN A 348 -15.81 26.71 -5.71
C GLN A 348 -17.29 26.52 -6.07
N VAL A 349 -17.63 26.51 -7.36
CA VAL A 349 -18.99 26.20 -7.85
C VAL A 349 -19.29 24.70 -7.72
N LEU A 350 -18.33 23.85 -8.06
CA LEU A 350 -18.46 22.38 -7.94
C LEU A 350 -18.58 21.96 -6.46
N LEU A 351 -17.90 22.66 -5.56
CA LEU A 351 -17.85 22.36 -4.12
C LEU A 351 -19.02 22.92 -3.30
N GLN A 352 -20.07 23.46 -3.93
CA GLN A 352 -21.22 24.04 -3.23
C GLN A 352 -21.95 23.04 -2.33
N SER A 353 -22.10 21.78 -2.76
CA SER A 353 -22.67 20.71 -1.94
C SER A 353 -21.79 20.42 -0.72
N SER A 354 -20.48 20.37 -0.93
CA SER A 354 -19.48 20.16 0.12
C SER A 354 -19.49 21.27 1.18
N LEU A 355 -19.58 22.54 0.77
CA LEU A 355 -19.70 23.67 1.69
C LEU A 355 -20.94 23.55 2.58
N ARG A 356 -22.10 23.26 1.99
CA ARG A 356 -23.35 23.09 2.76
C ARG A 356 -23.24 21.93 3.76
N ALA A 357 -22.67 20.80 3.34
CA ALA A 357 -22.46 19.64 4.20
C ALA A 357 -21.52 19.95 5.38
N VAL A 358 -20.42 20.65 5.13
CA VAL A 358 -19.48 21.10 6.17
C VAL A 358 -20.18 22.00 7.18
N LEU A 359 -20.95 22.99 6.72
CA LEU A 359 -21.66 23.91 7.62
C LEU A 359 -22.76 23.21 8.42
N ALA A 360 -23.48 22.26 7.81
CA ALA A 360 -24.49 21.46 8.50
C ALA A 360 -23.91 20.58 9.61
N GLN A 361 -22.67 20.09 9.46
CA GLN A 361 -21.98 19.30 10.48
C GLN A 361 -21.10 20.14 11.41
N LEU A 362 -21.00 21.46 11.21
CA LEU A 362 -20.18 22.31 12.05
C LEU A 362 -20.79 22.42 13.45
N LYS A 363 -20.28 21.64 14.41
CA LYS A 363 -20.69 21.67 15.83
C LYS A 363 -19.55 21.28 16.77
N SER A 364 -19.50 21.89 17.95
CA SER A 364 -18.40 21.70 18.92
C SER A 364 -18.40 20.32 19.61
N SER A 365 -19.49 19.57 19.51
CA SER A 365 -19.67 18.25 20.14
C SER A 365 -18.96 17.09 19.43
N HIS A 366 -18.44 17.31 18.22
CA HIS A 366 -17.66 16.29 17.52
C HIS A 366 -16.31 16.02 18.23
N PRO A 367 -15.77 14.78 18.11
CA PRO A 367 -14.38 14.51 18.50
C PRO A 367 -13.41 15.45 17.79
N ASP A 368 -12.32 15.82 18.47
CA ASP A 368 -11.41 16.87 18.00
C ASP A 368 -10.83 16.61 16.60
N TYR A 369 -10.56 15.35 16.24
CA TYR A 369 -10.03 15.01 14.92
C TYR A 369 -11.03 15.27 13.79
N VAL A 370 -12.35 15.13 14.02
CA VAL A 370 -13.42 15.48 13.05
C VAL A 370 -13.61 16.99 13.02
N ALA A 371 -13.74 17.59 14.22
CA ALA A 371 -13.95 19.01 14.39
C ALA A 371 -12.85 19.83 13.71
N LEU A 372 -11.59 19.36 13.81
CA LEU A 372 -10.44 19.96 13.14
C LEU A 372 -10.60 20.01 11.62
N GLN A 373 -11.08 18.93 10.98
CA GLN A 373 -11.25 18.89 9.53
C GLN A 373 -12.38 19.81 9.08
N LEU A 374 -13.49 19.84 9.83
CA LEU A 374 -14.63 20.71 9.55
C LEU A 374 -14.21 22.19 9.60
N ILE A 375 -13.57 22.63 10.69
CA ILE A 375 -13.15 24.03 10.80
C ILE A 375 -12.04 24.38 9.80
N ARG A 376 -11.15 23.43 9.46
CA ARG A 376 -10.16 23.61 8.39
C ARG A 376 -10.84 23.84 7.04
N ALA A 377 -11.84 23.04 6.69
CA ALA A 377 -12.62 23.20 5.46
C ALA A 377 -13.34 24.55 5.43
N THR A 378 -14.06 24.90 6.49
CA THR A 378 -14.75 26.19 6.65
C THR A 378 -13.78 27.36 6.44
N ALA A 379 -12.59 27.29 7.05
CA ALA A 379 -11.57 28.31 6.91
C ALA A 379 -10.99 28.37 5.48
N ASN A 380 -10.84 27.25 4.77
CA ASN A 380 -10.42 27.26 3.37
C ASN A 380 -11.49 27.89 2.47
N PHE A 381 -12.77 27.56 2.66
CA PHE A 381 -13.87 28.21 1.94
C PHE A 381 -13.95 29.73 2.21
N SER A 382 -13.66 30.16 3.44
CA SER A 382 -13.71 31.58 3.81
C SER A 382 -12.76 32.49 3.03
N THR A 383 -11.72 31.93 2.39
CA THR A 383 -10.82 32.71 1.53
C THR A 383 -11.55 33.37 0.36
N HIS A 384 -12.71 32.82 -0.05
CA HIS A 384 -13.52 33.32 -1.16
C HIS A 384 -14.70 34.18 -0.68
N SER A 385 -14.80 35.39 -1.21
CA SER A 385 -15.84 36.36 -0.84
C SER A 385 -17.28 35.87 -1.11
N ALA A 386 -17.46 35.02 -2.12
CA ALA A 386 -18.77 34.45 -2.49
C ALA A 386 -19.43 33.66 -1.36
N HIS A 387 -18.64 33.07 -0.47
CA HIS A 387 -19.15 32.24 0.64
C HIS A 387 -19.32 33.04 1.95
N ALA A 388 -18.86 34.29 2.00
CA ALA A 388 -18.81 35.07 3.23
C ALA A 388 -20.17 35.25 3.90
N SER A 389 -21.25 35.48 3.12
CA SER A 389 -22.61 35.60 3.64
C SER A 389 -23.07 34.34 4.38
N SER A 390 -22.86 33.16 3.78
CA SER A 390 -23.28 31.88 4.36
C SER A 390 -22.47 31.51 5.59
N LEU A 391 -21.17 31.83 5.58
CA LEU A 391 -20.27 31.61 6.70
C LEU A 391 -20.60 32.51 7.89
N LEU A 392 -20.99 33.76 7.66
CA LEU A 392 -21.39 34.69 8.71
C LEU A 392 -22.59 34.19 9.53
N GLN A 393 -23.52 33.47 8.90
CA GLN A 393 -24.66 32.86 9.59
C GLN A 393 -24.21 31.81 10.63
N HIS A 394 -23.00 31.26 10.48
CA HIS A 394 -22.43 30.24 11.36
C HIS A 394 -21.34 30.80 12.29
N LEU A 395 -21.17 32.13 12.36
CA LEU A 395 -20.08 32.76 13.11
C LEU A 395 -20.05 32.36 14.59
N ASN A 396 -21.21 32.30 15.27
CA ASN A 396 -21.28 31.89 16.68
C ASN A 396 -20.70 30.47 16.89
N THR A 397 -21.00 29.57 15.96
CA THR A 397 -20.43 28.22 16.00
C THR A 397 -18.94 28.25 15.75
N ILE A 398 -18.46 29.03 14.77
CA ILE A 398 -17.03 29.20 14.48
C ILE A 398 -16.27 29.74 15.72
N VAL A 399 -16.83 30.74 16.41
CA VAL A 399 -16.31 31.29 17.66
C VAL A 399 -16.17 30.21 18.73
N SER A 400 -17.14 29.29 18.85
CA SER A 400 -17.07 28.23 19.86
C SER A 400 -15.85 27.31 19.72
N TYR A 401 -15.23 27.25 18.53
CA TYR A 401 -13.99 26.51 18.32
C TYR A 401 -12.75 27.19 18.92
N LEU A 402 -12.80 28.50 19.22
CA LEU A 402 -11.71 29.25 19.88
C LEU A 402 -11.51 28.88 21.35
N ASN A 403 -12.55 28.31 21.97
CA ASN A 403 -12.59 28.06 23.41
C ASN A 403 -11.82 26.79 23.81
N LYS A 404 -11.38 25.97 22.85
CA LYS A 404 -10.56 24.78 23.09
C LYS A 404 -9.08 25.16 23.15
N SER A 405 -8.57 25.51 24.34
CA SER A 405 -7.17 25.92 24.53
C SER A 405 -6.17 24.93 23.93
N GLY A 406 -5.18 25.43 23.18
CA GLY A 406 -4.13 24.61 22.55
C GLY A 406 -4.55 23.77 21.33
N SER A 407 -5.80 23.88 20.85
CA SER A 407 -6.26 23.11 19.71
C SER A 407 -5.81 23.73 18.37
N LYS A 408 -5.35 22.90 17.42
CA LYS A 408 -5.14 23.32 16.01
C LYS A 408 -6.40 23.90 15.37
N SER A 409 -7.57 23.57 15.91
CA SER A 409 -8.86 24.14 15.50
C SER A 409 -8.91 25.67 15.69
N ASN A 410 -8.23 26.21 16.71
CA ASN A 410 -8.22 27.64 17.01
C ASN A 410 -7.62 28.42 15.84
N ILE A 411 -6.52 27.94 15.28
CA ILE A 411 -5.81 28.56 14.15
C ILE A 411 -6.75 28.71 12.96
N HIS A 412 -7.50 27.65 12.64
CA HIS A 412 -8.44 27.66 11.52
C HIS A 412 -9.67 28.54 11.81
N ALA A 413 -10.17 28.55 13.04
CA ALA A 413 -11.26 29.44 13.45
C ALA A 413 -10.85 30.92 13.34
N VAL A 414 -9.68 31.30 13.88
CA VAL A 414 -9.10 32.64 13.74
C VAL A 414 -8.94 33.01 12.26
N ARG A 415 -8.33 32.13 11.45
CA ARG A 415 -8.16 32.35 10.01
C ARG A 415 -9.50 32.58 9.29
N CYS A 416 -10.54 31.83 9.65
CA CYS A 416 -11.88 32.00 9.10
C CYS A 416 -12.45 33.39 9.45
N ILE A 417 -12.36 33.80 10.72
CA ILE A 417 -12.86 35.09 11.19
C ILE A 417 -12.11 36.25 10.51
N VAL A 418 -10.79 36.15 10.36
CA VAL A 418 -9.97 37.16 9.65
C VAL A 418 -10.41 37.30 8.19
N ASN A 419 -10.66 36.20 7.49
CA ASN A 419 -11.16 36.25 6.12
C ASN A 419 -12.57 36.87 6.04
N LEU A 420 -13.44 36.62 7.03
CA LEU A 420 -14.74 37.29 7.11
C LEU A 420 -14.61 38.79 7.37
N LEU A 421 -13.69 39.21 8.25
CA LEU A 421 -13.37 40.63 8.46
C LEU A 421 -12.86 41.29 7.17
N LYS A 422 -12.09 40.57 6.35
CA LYS A 422 -11.61 41.03 5.04
C LYS A 422 -12.77 41.25 4.05
N HIS A 423 -13.71 40.30 3.97
CA HIS A 423 -14.75 40.31 2.93
C HIS A 423 -16.02 41.05 3.34
N ARG A 424 -16.36 41.07 4.64
CA ARG A 424 -17.60 41.59 5.22
C ARG A 424 -17.36 42.22 6.60
N ASN A 425 -16.49 43.23 6.63
CA ASN A 425 -15.98 43.86 7.86
C ASN A 425 -17.09 44.24 8.86
N ALA A 426 -17.97 45.19 8.49
CA ALA A 426 -18.96 45.77 9.41
C ALA A 426 -19.90 44.72 10.03
N GLU A 427 -20.35 43.76 9.21
CA GLU A 427 -21.24 42.69 9.64
C GLU A 427 -20.53 41.69 10.56
N THR A 428 -19.27 41.38 10.26
CA THR A 428 -18.45 40.48 11.07
C THR A 428 -18.15 41.11 12.43
N VAL A 429 -17.74 42.38 12.46
CA VAL A 429 -17.51 43.12 13.71
C VAL A 429 -18.78 43.18 14.54
N ALA A 430 -19.91 43.56 13.94
CA ALA A 430 -21.19 43.61 14.63
C ALA A 430 -21.59 42.24 15.22
N ALA A 431 -21.27 41.14 14.53
CA ALA A 431 -21.55 39.79 15.01
C ALA A 431 -20.60 39.34 16.14
N LEU A 432 -19.30 39.62 16.04
CA LEU A 432 -18.33 39.34 17.11
C LEU A 432 -18.62 40.12 18.39
N CYS A 433 -19.01 41.40 18.26
CA CYS A 433 -19.39 42.23 19.41
C CYS A 433 -20.63 41.68 20.14
N ARG A 434 -21.51 40.96 19.44
CA ARG A 434 -22.64 40.25 20.09
C ARG A 434 -22.18 39.01 20.84
N ASN A 435 -21.21 38.26 20.30
CA ASN A 435 -20.69 37.05 20.92
C ASN A 435 -19.30 36.70 20.36
N GLY A 436 -18.31 36.51 21.24
CA GLY A 436 -17.00 35.96 20.87
C GLY A 436 -15.87 36.95 20.63
N VAL A 437 -16.09 38.26 20.76
CA VAL A 437 -15.01 39.26 20.56
C VAL A 437 -13.82 39.03 21.51
N SER A 438 -14.08 38.74 22.79
CA SER A 438 -13.02 38.52 23.78
C SER A 438 -12.22 37.24 23.46
N ASP A 439 -12.92 36.15 23.14
CA ASP A 439 -12.30 34.87 22.78
C ASP A 439 -11.46 35.01 21.50
N PHE A 440 -11.97 35.75 20.51
CA PHE A 440 -11.25 36.05 19.28
C PHE A 440 -9.99 36.85 19.56
N LEU A 441 -10.08 37.97 20.30
CA LEU A 441 -8.92 38.80 20.60
C LEU A 441 -7.85 38.03 21.39
N LEU A 442 -8.26 37.26 22.39
CA LEU A 442 -7.36 36.43 23.18
C LEU A 442 -6.57 35.45 22.29
N ARG A 443 -7.27 34.69 21.44
CA ARG A 443 -6.62 33.71 20.54
C ARG A 443 -5.84 34.37 19.41
N PHE A 444 -6.32 35.50 18.90
CA PHE A 444 -5.61 36.28 17.90
C PHE A 444 -4.25 36.75 18.41
N THR A 445 -4.16 37.15 19.69
CA THR A 445 -2.90 37.57 20.33
C THR A 445 -1.94 36.44 20.66
N GLU A 446 -2.33 35.17 20.47
CA GLU A 446 -1.43 34.02 20.64
C GLU A 446 -0.61 33.72 19.37
N HIS A 447 -0.81 34.48 18.28
CA HIS A 447 -0.15 34.28 16.99
C HIS A 447 0.82 35.43 16.67
N ASP A 448 2.05 35.32 17.20
CA ASP A 448 3.11 36.34 17.09
C ASP A 448 3.32 36.85 15.66
N ASP A 449 3.39 35.97 14.66
CA ASP A 449 3.59 36.35 13.26
C ASP A 449 2.49 37.27 12.72
N VAL A 450 1.24 37.04 13.14
CA VAL A 450 0.09 37.86 12.74
C VAL A 450 0.14 39.21 13.45
N ILE A 451 0.53 39.22 14.73
CA ILE A 451 0.70 40.46 15.50
C ILE A 451 1.79 41.34 14.87
N TYR A 452 2.93 40.78 14.48
CA TYR A 452 3.98 41.53 13.79
C TYR A 452 3.49 42.15 12.49
N GLN A 453 2.73 41.40 11.68
CA GLN A 453 2.15 41.93 10.44
C GLN A 453 1.12 43.03 10.69
N VAL A 454 0.30 42.90 11.75
CA VAL A 454 -0.66 43.94 12.15
C VAL A 454 0.06 45.18 12.65
N ILE A 455 1.07 45.04 13.50
CA ILE A 455 1.88 46.18 14.00
C ILE A 455 2.56 46.88 12.83
N ASP A 456 3.16 46.14 11.90
CA ASP A 456 3.83 46.70 10.73
C ASP A 456 2.83 47.39 9.76
N ALA A 457 1.64 46.82 9.57
CA ALA A 457 0.57 47.47 8.82
C ALA A 457 0.07 48.76 9.51
N LEU A 458 -0.17 48.71 10.82
CA LEU A 458 -0.56 49.87 11.63
C LEU A 458 0.48 50.98 11.54
N ASN A 459 1.77 50.65 11.69
CA ASN A 459 2.88 51.60 11.55
C ASN A 459 2.96 52.23 10.16
N ARG A 460 2.64 51.47 9.11
CA ARG A 460 2.57 52.00 7.73
C ARG A 460 1.36 52.89 7.48
N THR A 461 0.25 52.65 8.18
CA THR A 461 -0.99 53.44 8.05
C THR A 461 -1.14 54.56 9.09
N ALA A 462 -0.30 54.58 10.12
CA ALA A 462 -0.35 55.58 11.17
C ALA A 462 0.01 56.96 10.56
N PRO A 463 -0.80 58.00 10.82
CA PRO A 463 -0.45 59.35 10.40
C PRO A 463 0.90 59.74 11.01
N PRO A 464 1.72 60.55 10.31
CA PRO A 464 3.00 61.00 10.84
C PRO A 464 2.76 61.70 12.18
N VAL A 465 3.52 61.29 13.19
CA VAL A 465 3.48 61.92 14.52
C VAL A 465 3.86 63.38 14.33
N MET A 466 2.89 64.28 14.50
CA MET A 466 3.17 65.73 14.53
C MET A 466 4.01 65.99 15.78
N SER A 467 5.29 66.30 15.55
CA SER A 467 6.28 66.67 16.57
C SER A 467 5.96 68.00 17.23
#